data_AF-A0A432QJH6-F1
#
_entry.id   AF-A0A432QJH6-F1
#
_cell.length_a   1.000
_cell.length_b   1.000
_cell.length_c   1.000
_cell.angle_alpha   90.00
_cell.angle_beta   90.00
_cell.angle_gamma   90.00
#
_symmetry.space_group_name_H-M   'P 1'
#
loop_
_entity.id
_entity.type
_entity.pdbx_description
1 polymer ?
#
loop_
_entity_poly.entity_id
_entity_poly.type
_entity_poly.pdbx_seq_one_letter_code
_entity_poly.pdbx_strand_id
1 'polypeptide(L)' 'MVSSDFTNGATYYHRQDINPAWAENKTYLAQYGAHKFYRN' A
#
# COMPACT_ATOMS: atom_id res chain seq x y z
N MET A 1 15.13 -13.53 13.69
CA MET A 1 14.39 -12.30 13.99
C MET A 1 13.27 -12.18 12.98
N VAL A 2 12.03 -11.94 13.40
CA VAL A 2 10.90 -11.67 12.51
C VAL A 2 10.89 -10.17 12.26
N SER A 3 11.05 -9.73 11.02
CA SER A 3 10.87 -8.31 10.68
C SER A 3 9.41 -7.94 10.91
N SER A 4 9.16 -6.86 11.66
CA SER A 4 7.81 -6.33 11.82
C SER A 4 7.29 -5.91 10.44
N ASP A 5 6.07 -6.33 10.11
CA ASP A 5 5.41 -5.92 8.88
C ASP A 5 4.93 -4.47 9.00
N PHE A 6 5.80 -3.54 8.60
CA PHE A 6 5.48 -2.12 8.58
C PHE A 6 4.38 -1.79 7.55
N THR A 7 4.08 -2.67 6.60
CA THR A 7 3.01 -2.48 5.61
C THR A 7 1.64 -2.86 6.14
N ASN A 8 1.56 -3.40 7.37
CA ASN A 8 0.33 -3.72 8.07
C ASN A 8 -0.60 -4.68 7.31
N GLY A 9 -0.02 -5.70 6.66
CA GLY A 9 -0.73 -6.70 5.87
C GLY A 9 -1.16 -6.21 4.49
N ALA A 10 -0.40 -5.28 3.89
CA ALA A 10 -0.67 -4.82 2.53
C ALA A 10 -0.47 -5.95 1.51
N THR A 11 -1.37 -6.02 0.54
CA THR A 11 -1.26 -6.97 -0.59
C THR A 11 -1.08 -6.26 -1.93
N TYR A 12 -1.22 -4.93 -1.96
CA TYR A 12 -0.99 -4.10 -3.14
C TYR A 12 -0.23 -2.82 -2.75
N TYR A 13 0.53 -2.27 -3.70
CA TYR A 13 1.12 -0.95 -3.55
C TYR A 13 1.23 -0.24 -4.90
N HIS A 14 1.26 1.09 -4.88
CA HIS A 14 1.65 1.90 -6.03
C HIS A 14 2.43 3.14 -5.60
N ARG A 15 3.11 3.78 -6.55
CA ARG A 15 3.76 5.05 -6.29
C ARG A 15 2.75 6.18 -6.13
N GLN A 16 2.98 7.11 -5.20
CA GLN A 16 2.07 8.20 -4.88
C GLN A 16 1.73 9.11 -6.08
N ASP A 17 2.62 9.19 -7.06
CA ASP A 17 2.51 9.99 -8.29
C ASP A 17 1.86 9.23 -9.46
N ILE A 18 1.48 7.97 -9.25
CA ILE A 18 0.71 7.16 -10.19
C ILE A 18 -0.66 6.90 -9.57
N ASN A 19 -1.75 7.11 -10.30
CA ASN A 19 -3.11 6.84 -9.81
C ASN A 19 -3.77 5.74 -10.63
N PRO A 20 -3.54 4.46 -10.28
CA PRO A 20 -4.13 3.35 -11.01
C PRO A 20 -5.60 3.13 -10.61
N ALA A 21 -6.46 2.85 -11.59
CA ALA A 21 -7.90 2.64 -11.37
C ALA A 21 -8.22 1.48 -10.39
N TRP A 22 -7.35 0.49 -10.28
CA TRP A 22 -7.55 -0.60 -9.32
C TRP A 22 -7.45 -0.13 -7.86
N ALA A 23 -6.71 0.95 -7.57
CA ALA A 23 -6.49 1.43 -6.20
C ALA A 23 -7.77 2.00 -5.57
N GLU A 24 -8.68 2.52 -6.38
CA GLU A 24 -9.99 3.04 -5.94
C GLU A 24 -10.86 1.94 -5.31
N ASN A 25 -10.63 0.68 -5.68
CA ASN A 25 -11.36 -0.47 -5.19
C ASN A 25 -10.62 -1.22 -4.06
N LYS A 26 -9.62 -0.60 -3.42
CA LYS A 26 -8.85 -1.20 -2.33
C LYS A 26 -8.90 -0.35 -1.07
N THR A 27 -8.71 -1.00 0.07
CA THR A 27 -8.57 -0.33 1.35
C THR A 27 -7.15 0.23 1.47
N TYR A 28 -7.01 1.56 1.47
CA TYR A 28 -5.74 2.22 1.77
C TYR A 28 -5.31 1.93 3.22
N LEU A 29 -4.06 1.54 3.39
CA LEU A 29 -3.49 1.24 4.70
C LEU A 29 -2.53 2.33 5.18
N ALA A 30 -1.51 2.62 4.37
CA ALA A 30 -0.42 3.52 4.77
C ALA A 30 0.35 4.03 3.55
N GLN A 31 1.16 5.06 3.77
CA GLN A 31 2.13 5.55 2.81
C GLN A 31 3.49 5.65 3.48
N TYR A 32 4.51 5.08 2.83
CA TYR A 32 5.90 5.18 3.26
C TYR A 32 6.75 5.70 2.10
N GLY A 33 7.28 6.90 2.27
CA GLY A 33 7.97 7.61 1.20
C GLY A 33 7.06 7.79 -0.02
N ALA A 34 7.54 7.32 -1.17
CA ALA A 34 6.81 7.40 -2.43
C ALA A 34 5.79 6.27 -2.65
N HIS A 35 5.62 5.32 -1.73
CA HIS A 35 4.75 4.16 -1.93
C HIS A 35 3.50 4.22 -1.04
N LYS A 36 2.33 4.06 -1.67
CA LYS A 36 1.04 3.86 -1.00
C LYS A 36 0.70 2.38 -0.98
N PHE A 37 0.22 1.88 0.14
CA PHE A 37 -0.06 0.48 0.42
C PHE A 37 -1.54 0.24 0.63
N TYR A 38 -2.03 -0.90 0.16
CA TYR A 38 -3.45 -1.24 0.14
C TYR A 38 -3.69 -2.71 0.45
N ARG A 39 -4.93 -3.03 0.83
CA ARG A 39 -5.43 -4.38 1.04
C ARG A 39 -6.77 -4.57 0.30
N ASN A 40 -7.07 -5.81 -0.08
CA ASN A 40 -8.43 -6.20 -0.49
C ASN A 40 -9.43 -5.95 0.64
#